data_AF-A0AAD5Z4H6-F1
#
_entry.id   AF-A0AAD5Z4H6-F1
#
_cell.length_a   1.000
_cell.length_b   1.000
_cell.length_c   1.000
_cell.angle_alpha   90.00
_cell.angle_beta   90.00
_cell.angle_gamma   90.00
#
_symmetry.space_group_name_H-M   'P 1'
#
loop_
_entity.id
_entity.type
_entity.pdbx_description
1 polymer ?
#
loop_
_entity_poly.entity_id
_entity_poly.type
_entity_poly.pdbx_seq_one_letter_code
_entity_poly.pdbx_strand_id
1 'polypeptide(L)'
;MLYPSGKLTTSDSNLGSRKYDSSGLVIVITTTRSGDKFEPIALTRLAHSLANVPPPLLWIVVEAQKKSKITAEGLRGTKVMYRHLTYKDNFTSPGGEIDYQRNLALRHIALHRLAGIVHFADASVIYDLKFFEEMRKIKRFGVWPVATVGLNRRKVIIDGPICQESKVVGWFSKDASSRTNQAIASLQDIRSNPTKMNVFGIGFDSTILWDLSSSSRTKTTTNTTKVFLKFVLEEATREKDTNLKAIPSDCSQVMLWHLHIPRSLVHPLHA
;
A
#
# COMPACT_ATOMS: atom_id res chain seq x y z
N MET A 1 -59.90 -35.11 -3.03
CA MET A 1 -59.46 -33.72 -3.28
C MET A 1 -58.32 -33.77 -4.26
N LEU A 2 -58.50 -33.12 -5.41
CA LEU A 2 -57.63 -33.10 -6.57
C LEU A 2 -56.63 -31.94 -6.47
N TYR A 3 -55.43 -32.15 -7.03
CA TYR A 3 -54.42 -31.10 -7.28
C TYR A 3 -54.98 -29.95 -8.13
N PRO A 4 -54.37 -28.76 -8.04
CA PRO A 4 -54.24 -27.89 -9.19
C PRO A 4 -52.78 -27.73 -9.63
N SER A 5 -52.56 -28.00 -10.92
CA SER A 5 -51.39 -27.63 -11.71
C SER A 5 -51.26 -26.11 -11.84
N GLY A 6 -50.02 -25.60 -11.85
CA GLY A 6 -49.74 -24.18 -12.08
C GLY A 6 -48.32 -23.88 -12.58
N LYS A 7 -48.17 -23.95 -13.91
CA LYS A 7 -47.23 -23.26 -14.82
C LYS A 7 -45.74 -23.12 -14.48
N LEU A 8 -44.91 -23.73 -15.34
CA LEU A 8 -43.60 -23.19 -15.70
C LEU A 8 -43.77 -21.82 -16.35
N THR A 9 -43.11 -20.80 -15.79
CA THR A 9 -42.80 -19.55 -16.49
C THR A 9 -41.29 -19.40 -16.58
N THR A 10 -40.83 -19.24 -17.82
CA THR A 10 -39.46 -18.97 -18.22
C THR A 10 -38.97 -17.60 -17.77
N SER A 11 -37.66 -17.55 -17.55
CA SER A 11 -36.75 -16.41 -17.62
C SER A 11 -37.00 -15.22 -16.68
N ASP A 12 -36.10 -15.04 -15.72
CA ASP A 12 -35.42 -13.75 -15.58
C ASP A 12 -33.94 -13.97 -15.27
N SER A 13 -33.13 -13.84 -16.32
CA SER A 13 -31.69 -13.71 -16.27
C SER A 13 -31.33 -12.33 -15.70
N ASN A 14 -31.28 -12.23 -14.38
CA ASN A 14 -30.61 -11.12 -13.69
C ASN A 14 -29.62 -11.69 -12.69
N LEU A 15 -28.55 -12.31 -13.21
CA LEU A 15 -27.30 -12.45 -12.46
C LEU A 15 -26.63 -11.07 -12.43
N GLY A 16 -27.25 -10.17 -11.70
CA GLY A 16 -26.70 -8.86 -11.37
C GLY A 16 -25.33 -9.08 -10.75
N SER A 17 -24.35 -8.40 -11.32
CA SER A 17 -23.01 -8.27 -10.77
C SER A 17 -23.12 -8.01 -9.26
N ARG A 18 -22.70 -8.97 -8.44
CA ARG A 18 -22.43 -8.71 -7.03
C ARG A 18 -21.36 -7.64 -7.00
N LYS A 19 -21.78 -6.37 -6.87
CA LYS A 19 -20.94 -5.30 -6.34
C LYS A 19 -20.40 -5.86 -5.04
N TYR A 20 -19.14 -6.26 -5.03
CA TYR A 20 -18.42 -6.52 -3.80
C TYR A 20 -18.44 -5.18 -3.07
N ASP A 21 -19.35 -5.02 -2.12
CA ASP A 21 -19.31 -3.93 -1.17
C ASP A 21 -18.00 -4.12 -0.39
N SER A 22 -16.96 -3.39 -0.79
CA SER A 22 -15.71 -3.35 -0.05
C SER A 22 -16.12 -2.85 1.32
N SER A 23 -16.06 -3.73 2.32
CA SER A 23 -16.57 -3.52 3.68
C SER A 23 -15.78 -2.47 4.48
N GLY A 24 -15.24 -1.43 3.82
CA GLY A 24 -14.35 -0.45 4.42
C GLY A 24 -13.00 -1.03 4.84
N LEU A 25 -12.64 -2.24 4.37
CA LEU A 25 -11.39 -2.91 4.73
C LEU A 25 -10.20 -2.10 4.21
N VAL A 26 -9.32 -1.71 5.11
CA VAL A 26 -7.98 -1.20 4.76
C VAL A 26 -6.97 -2.32 4.92
N ILE A 27 -6.15 -2.54 3.89
CA ILE A 27 -5.05 -3.51 3.87
C ILE A 27 -3.73 -2.75 3.87
N VAL A 28 -2.99 -2.81 4.97
CA VAL A 28 -1.68 -2.20 5.10
C VAL A 28 -0.61 -3.26 4.82
N ILE A 29 0.27 -3.01 3.85
CA ILE A 29 1.39 -3.91 3.52
C ILE A 29 2.69 -3.31 4.07
N THR A 30 3.35 -4.02 4.99
CA THR A 30 4.65 -3.62 5.52
C THR A 30 5.72 -4.66 5.15
N THR A 31 6.78 -4.19 4.50
CA THR A 31 7.96 -4.99 4.20
C THR A 31 9.02 -4.77 5.27
N THR A 32 9.76 -5.81 5.60
CA THR A 32 10.92 -5.74 6.48
C THR A 32 12.22 -5.80 5.67
N ARG A 33 13.34 -5.50 6.30
CA ARG A 33 14.65 -5.53 5.68
C ARG A 33 15.62 -6.34 6.50
N SER A 34 16.36 -7.21 5.81
CA SER A 34 17.46 -7.94 6.43
C SER A 34 18.52 -6.98 6.99
N GLY A 35 18.94 -7.21 8.24
CA GLY A 35 20.02 -6.44 8.89
C GLY A 35 19.61 -5.15 9.61
N ASP A 36 18.34 -4.73 9.55
CA ASP A 36 17.86 -3.62 10.38
C ASP A 36 17.61 -4.09 11.83
N LYS A 37 18.32 -3.48 12.79
CA LYS A 37 18.22 -3.79 14.22
C LYS A 37 17.06 -3.08 14.91
N PHE A 38 16.57 -1.98 14.34
CA PHE A 38 15.47 -1.18 14.91
C PHE A 38 14.09 -1.62 14.42
N GLU A 39 14.06 -2.50 13.43
CA GLU A 39 12.84 -3.00 12.81
C GLU A 39 11.82 -3.59 13.80
N PRO A 40 12.18 -4.45 14.78
CA PRO A 40 11.20 -4.95 15.76
C PRO A 40 10.53 -3.84 16.57
N ILE A 41 11.28 -2.79 16.91
CA ILE A 41 10.77 -1.63 17.65
C ILE A 41 9.84 -0.81 16.74
N ALA A 42 10.24 -0.58 15.48
CA ALA A 42 9.45 0.13 14.50
C ALA A 42 8.11 -0.58 14.22
N LEU A 43 8.14 -1.90 14.04
CA LEU A 43 6.94 -2.74 13.87
C LEU A 43 6.03 -2.69 15.09
N THR A 44 6.58 -2.79 16.31
CA THR A 44 5.79 -2.72 17.55
C THR A 44 5.08 -1.37 17.65
N ARG A 45 5.78 -0.27 17.40
CA ARG A 45 5.18 1.08 17.39
C ARG A 45 4.10 1.20 16.31
N LEU A 46 4.36 0.73 15.10
CA LEU A 46 3.38 0.74 14.02
C LEU A 46 2.14 -0.08 14.41
N ALA A 47 2.31 -1.24 15.04
CA ALA A 47 1.20 -2.06 15.52
C ALA A 47 0.31 -1.30 16.52
N HIS A 48 0.92 -0.56 17.46
CA HIS A 48 0.16 0.29 18.39
C HIS A 48 -0.60 1.40 17.67
N SER A 49 -0.01 2.05 16.66
CA SER A 49 -0.72 3.03 15.84
C SER A 49 -1.90 2.40 15.09
N LEU A 50 -1.69 1.25 14.43
CA LEU A 50 -2.73 0.54 13.68
C LEU A 50 -3.85 -0.01 14.58
N ALA A 51 -3.55 -0.36 15.84
CA ALA A 51 -4.56 -0.80 16.81
C ALA A 51 -5.58 0.30 17.17
N ASN A 52 -5.25 1.58 16.92
CA ASN A 52 -6.14 2.71 17.11
C ASN A 52 -6.95 3.06 15.85
N VAL A 53 -6.73 2.36 14.74
CA VAL A 53 -7.52 2.54 13.52
C VAL A 53 -8.80 1.73 13.64
N PRO A 54 -9.99 2.32 13.39
CA PRO A 54 -11.24 1.58 13.46
C PRO A 54 -11.25 0.35 12.54
N PRO A 55 -11.73 -0.82 12.98
CA PRO A 55 -11.88 -1.96 12.10
C PRO A 55 -12.92 -1.69 10.98
N PRO A 56 -12.85 -2.39 9.83
CA PRO A 56 -11.90 -3.48 9.55
C PRO A 56 -10.56 -2.97 8.99
N LEU A 57 -9.46 -3.46 9.58
CA LEU A 57 -8.10 -3.27 9.09
C LEU A 57 -7.37 -4.61 9.09
N LEU A 58 -6.65 -4.91 8.01
CA LEU A 58 -5.77 -6.05 7.89
C LEU A 58 -4.33 -5.58 7.67
N TRP A 59 -3.42 -6.03 8.53
CA TRP A 59 -2.00 -5.74 8.38
C TRP A 59 -1.26 -6.94 7.81
N ILE A 60 -0.62 -6.79 6.64
CA ILE A 60 0.21 -7.82 6.03
C ILE A 60 1.66 -7.46 6.25
N VAL A 61 2.36 -8.27 7.05
CA VAL A 61 3.80 -8.12 7.30
C VAL A 61 4.54 -9.18 6.51
N VAL A 62 5.54 -8.76 5.72
CA VAL A 62 6.37 -9.66 4.92
C VAL A 62 7.81 -9.60 5.41
N GLU A 63 8.43 -10.76 5.63
CA GLU A 63 9.83 -10.82 6.09
C GLU A 63 10.62 -12.05 5.68
N ALA A 64 11.94 -11.99 5.88
CA ALA A 64 12.81 -13.14 5.70
C ALA A 64 12.53 -14.20 6.79
N GLN A 65 12.37 -15.47 6.40
CA GLN A 65 11.97 -16.55 7.30
C GLN A 65 12.85 -16.70 8.55
N LYS A 66 14.15 -16.40 8.42
CA LYS A 66 15.12 -16.40 9.54
C LYS A 66 14.75 -15.47 10.71
N LYS A 67 13.96 -14.41 10.47
CA LYS A 67 13.50 -13.46 11.49
C LYS A 67 12.09 -13.78 12.04
N SER A 68 11.37 -14.66 11.35
CA SER A 68 9.92 -14.86 11.54
C SER A 68 9.47 -15.17 12.96
N LYS A 69 10.25 -15.92 13.75
CA LYS A 69 9.83 -16.31 15.11
C LYS A 69 9.62 -15.08 16.01
N ILE A 70 10.60 -14.17 16.03
CA ILE A 70 10.57 -12.98 16.90
C ILE A 70 9.44 -12.05 16.47
N THR A 71 9.32 -11.81 15.16
CA THR A 71 8.26 -10.93 14.65
C THR A 71 6.88 -11.54 14.87
N ALA A 72 6.70 -12.85 14.68
CA ALA A 72 5.43 -13.52 14.93
C ALA A 72 4.98 -13.43 16.40
N GLU A 73 5.91 -13.60 17.35
CA GLU A 73 5.65 -13.40 18.78
C GLU A 73 5.21 -11.96 19.08
N GLY A 74 5.91 -10.97 18.51
CA GLY A 74 5.55 -9.56 18.63
C GLY A 74 4.17 -9.24 18.06
N LEU A 75 3.86 -9.71 16.83
CA LEU A 75 2.59 -9.49 16.16
C LEU A 75 1.41 -10.13 16.92
N ARG A 76 1.60 -11.32 17.50
CA ARG A 76 0.57 -12.02 18.29
C ARG A 76 0.17 -11.24 19.54
N GLY A 77 1.08 -10.47 20.12
CA GLY A 77 0.80 -9.59 21.26
C GLY A 77 0.01 -8.32 20.90
N THR A 78 -0.25 -8.08 19.62
CA THR A 78 -0.96 -6.88 19.14
C THR A 78 -2.47 -7.13 19.04
N LYS A 79 -3.25 -6.05 19.07
CA LYS A 79 -4.71 -6.10 18.82
C LYS A 79 -5.07 -5.92 17.33
N VAL A 80 -4.08 -6.02 16.44
CA VAL A 80 -4.25 -5.77 15.01
C VAL A 80 -4.45 -7.10 14.30
N MET A 81 -5.48 -7.22 13.47
CA MET A 81 -5.63 -8.39 12.60
C MET A 81 -4.48 -8.40 11.60
N TYR A 82 -3.70 -9.48 11.56
CA TYR A 82 -2.53 -9.57 10.70
C TYR A 82 -2.45 -10.85 9.87
N ARG A 83 -1.71 -10.78 8.77
CA ARG A 83 -1.14 -11.94 8.08
C ARG A 83 0.36 -11.77 7.99
N HIS A 84 1.09 -12.76 8.48
CA HIS A 84 2.55 -12.76 8.46
C HIS A 84 3.02 -13.70 7.33
N LEU A 85 3.69 -13.14 6.33
CA LEU A 85 4.21 -13.84 5.16
C LEU A 85 5.74 -13.89 5.24
N THR A 86 6.32 -15.03 4.84
CA THR A 86 7.78 -15.21 4.90
C THR A 86 8.37 -15.67 3.58
N TYR A 87 9.62 -15.32 3.31
CA TYR A 87 10.40 -15.82 2.17
C TYR A 87 11.78 -16.38 2.57
N LYS A 88 12.35 -17.23 1.72
CA LYS A 88 13.65 -17.89 1.93
C LYS A 88 14.77 -17.34 1.06
N ASP A 89 14.41 -16.70 -0.05
CA ASP A 89 15.34 -16.17 -1.05
C ASP A 89 16.32 -15.16 -0.45
N ASN A 90 17.57 -15.19 -0.92
CA ASN A 90 18.57 -14.19 -0.60
C ASN A 90 18.60 -13.12 -1.68
N PHE A 91 18.69 -11.86 -1.28
CA PHE A 91 18.73 -10.72 -2.19
C PHE A 91 20.07 -10.00 -2.11
N THR A 92 20.64 -9.70 -3.27
CA THR A 92 21.89 -8.94 -3.39
C THR A 92 21.67 -7.43 -3.27
N SER A 93 20.47 -6.96 -3.61
CA SER A 93 20.10 -5.55 -3.51
C SER A 93 18.89 -5.35 -2.58
N PRO A 94 18.91 -4.30 -1.74
CA PRO A 94 17.76 -3.99 -0.88
C PRO A 94 16.49 -3.61 -1.65
N GLY A 95 16.64 -2.94 -2.79
CA GLY A 95 15.49 -2.60 -3.64
C GLY A 95 14.81 -3.86 -4.19
N GLY A 96 15.59 -4.84 -4.63
CA GLY A 96 15.08 -6.12 -5.10
C GLY A 96 14.38 -6.92 -3.99
N GLU A 97 14.90 -6.88 -2.76
CA GLU A 97 14.28 -7.50 -1.58
C GLU A 97 12.90 -6.87 -1.29
N ILE A 98 12.82 -5.53 -1.28
CA ILE A 98 11.58 -4.81 -0.98
C ILE A 98 10.53 -5.05 -2.08
N ASP A 99 10.91 -4.99 -3.34
CA ASP A 99 9.97 -5.19 -4.45
C ASP A 99 9.44 -6.63 -4.49
N TYR A 100 10.29 -7.62 -4.21
CA TYR A 100 9.85 -9.01 -4.07
C TYR A 100 8.81 -9.15 -2.95
N GLN A 101 9.06 -8.56 -1.78
CA GLN A 101 8.15 -8.62 -0.65
C GLN A 101 6.79 -7.97 -0.95
N ARG A 102 6.80 -6.78 -1.57
CA ARG A 102 5.56 -6.10 -2.01
C ARG A 102 4.76 -6.98 -2.94
N ASN A 103 5.40 -7.57 -3.95
CA ASN A 103 4.71 -8.46 -4.87
C ASN A 103 4.23 -9.76 -4.22
N LEU A 104 4.96 -10.31 -3.24
CA LEU A 104 4.53 -11.47 -2.47
C LEU A 104 3.22 -11.17 -1.72
N ALA A 105 3.11 -10.00 -1.10
CA ALA A 105 1.87 -9.54 -0.47
C ALA A 105 0.74 -9.33 -1.49
N LEU A 106 1.01 -8.68 -2.63
CA LEU A 106 0.01 -8.47 -3.68
C LEU A 106 -0.52 -9.79 -4.25
N ARG A 107 0.37 -10.77 -4.49
CA ARG A 107 -0.02 -12.12 -4.91
C ARG A 107 -0.88 -12.81 -3.87
N HIS A 108 -0.57 -12.63 -2.59
CA HIS A 108 -1.36 -13.18 -1.50
C HIS A 108 -2.77 -12.59 -1.44
N ILE A 109 -2.90 -11.27 -1.61
CA ILE A 109 -4.18 -10.57 -1.75
C ILE A 109 -4.95 -11.12 -2.96
N ALA A 110 -4.28 -11.20 -4.13
CA ALA A 110 -4.81 -11.71 -5.39
C ALA A 110 -5.37 -13.15 -5.25
N LEU A 111 -4.60 -14.04 -4.62
CA LEU A 111 -4.94 -15.44 -4.45
C LEU A 111 -6.14 -15.65 -3.53
N HIS A 112 -6.23 -14.88 -2.43
CA HIS A 112 -7.25 -15.05 -1.40
C HIS A 112 -8.47 -14.14 -1.59
N ARG A 113 -8.52 -13.38 -2.68
CA ARG A 113 -9.63 -12.47 -2.96
C ARG A 113 -9.94 -11.47 -1.83
N LEU A 114 -8.90 -10.92 -1.20
CA LEU A 114 -9.07 -9.93 -0.13
C LEU A 114 -9.51 -8.59 -0.74
N ALA A 115 -10.81 -8.29 -0.66
CA ALA A 115 -11.39 -7.06 -1.17
C ALA A 115 -11.27 -5.92 -0.14
N GLY A 116 -10.43 -4.93 -0.44
CA GLY A 116 -10.23 -3.72 0.36
C GLY A 116 -9.28 -2.71 -0.31
N ILE A 117 -9.05 -1.60 0.37
CA ILE A 117 -8.12 -0.55 -0.07
C ILE A 117 -6.72 -0.86 0.44
N VAL A 118 -5.78 -1.04 -0.49
CA VAL A 118 -4.39 -1.42 -0.21
C VAL A 118 -3.51 -0.18 -0.14
N HIS A 119 -2.62 -0.13 0.86
CA HIS A 119 -1.55 0.87 0.99
C HIS A 119 -0.25 0.21 1.45
N PHE A 120 0.87 0.66 0.91
CA PHE A 120 2.20 0.23 1.33
C PHE A 120 2.73 1.13 2.45
N ALA A 121 3.26 0.53 3.50
CA ALA A 121 3.78 1.23 4.67
C ALA A 121 5.20 0.76 4.98
N ASP A 122 6.08 1.70 5.33
CA ASP A 122 7.36 1.37 5.96
C ASP A 122 7.13 1.11 7.46
N ALA A 123 7.91 0.25 8.10
CA ALA A 123 7.78 0.02 9.55
C ALA A 123 7.97 1.31 10.38
N SER A 124 8.76 2.26 9.86
CA SER A 124 9.04 3.55 10.50
C SER A 124 8.00 4.64 10.25
N VAL A 125 6.92 4.35 9.52
CA VAL A 125 5.89 5.36 9.19
C VAL A 125 5.14 5.86 10.43
N ILE A 126 4.80 7.14 10.45
CA ILE A 126 3.90 7.78 11.41
C ILE A 126 2.66 8.23 10.64
N TYR A 127 1.48 8.00 11.22
CA TYR A 127 0.20 8.40 10.64
C TYR A 127 -0.52 9.44 11.49
N ASP A 128 -1.18 10.38 10.84
CA ASP A 128 -2.42 10.96 11.34
C ASP A 128 -3.54 9.91 11.13
N LEU A 129 -4.27 9.54 12.18
CA LEU A 129 -5.29 8.49 12.10
C LEU A 129 -6.46 8.85 11.15
N LYS A 130 -6.73 10.14 10.92
CA LYS A 130 -7.73 10.60 9.95
C LYS A 130 -7.41 10.13 8.52
N PHE A 131 -6.13 9.84 8.24
CA PHE A 131 -5.69 9.27 6.96
C PHE A 131 -6.49 8.01 6.59
N PHE A 132 -6.69 7.11 7.55
CA PHE A 132 -7.39 5.85 7.32
C PHE A 132 -8.88 6.06 7.04
N GLU A 133 -9.50 7.10 7.59
CA GLU A 133 -10.89 7.47 7.28
C GLU A 133 -11.03 7.96 5.83
N GLU A 134 -10.08 8.76 5.36
CA GLU A 134 -10.05 9.21 3.97
C GLU A 134 -9.74 8.08 2.99
N MET A 135 -8.82 7.17 3.36
CA MET A 135 -8.49 6.00 2.56
C MET A 135 -9.72 5.13 2.25
N ARG A 136 -10.60 4.92 3.22
CA ARG A 136 -11.82 4.11 3.04
C ARG A 136 -12.78 4.69 1.99
N LYS A 137 -12.63 5.97 1.63
CA LYS A 137 -13.44 6.64 0.61
C LYS A 137 -12.86 6.49 -0.80
N ILE A 138 -11.73 5.80 -0.96
CA ILE A 138 -11.13 5.50 -2.27
C ILE A 138 -12.04 4.52 -3.01
N LYS A 139 -12.36 4.85 -4.27
CA LYS A 139 -13.16 3.98 -5.14
C LYS A 139 -12.32 3.06 -6.00
N ARG A 140 -11.16 3.54 -6.49
CA ARG A 140 -10.27 2.76 -7.35
C ARG A 140 -8.81 3.06 -7.07
N PHE A 141 -8.42 4.34 -7.12
CA PHE A 141 -7.07 4.80 -6.76
C PHE A 141 -7.14 6.05 -5.89
N GLY A 142 -6.21 6.16 -4.96
CA GLY A 142 -6.00 7.34 -4.12
C GLY A 142 -4.53 7.73 -4.07
N VAL A 143 -4.27 9.03 -3.95
CA VAL A 143 -2.93 9.61 -3.93
C VAL A 143 -2.84 10.70 -2.86
N TRP A 144 -1.67 10.86 -2.25
CA TRP A 144 -1.48 11.83 -1.15
C TRP A 144 -0.03 12.28 -1.02
N PRO A 145 0.22 13.43 -0.38
CA PRO A 145 1.56 13.85 0.00
C PRO A 145 2.19 12.94 1.05
N VAL A 146 3.48 12.68 0.89
CA VAL A 146 4.32 11.90 1.79
C VAL A 146 5.52 12.72 2.19
N ALA A 147 5.81 12.81 3.49
CA ALA A 147 7.05 13.39 3.97
C ALA A 147 8.05 12.29 4.36
N THR A 148 9.27 12.38 3.82
CA THR A 148 10.40 11.56 4.24
C THR A 148 11.36 12.43 5.05
N VAL A 149 11.49 12.11 6.34
CA VAL A 149 12.35 12.82 7.28
C VAL A 149 13.68 12.08 7.38
N GLY A 150 14.74 12.73 6.92
CA GLY A 150 16.11 12.24 6.96
C GLY A 150 16.75 12.28 8.36
N LEU A 151 17.99 11.80 8.43
CA LEU A 151 18.78 11.76 9.65
C LEU A 151 18.87 13.13 10.33
N ASN A 152 18.79 13.14 11.66
CA ASN A 152 18.83 14.33 12.51
C ASN A 152 17.76 15.39 12.20
N ARG A 153 16.68 15.02 11.48
CA ARG A 153 15.61 15.93 11.04
C ARG A 153 16.11 17.11 10.19
N ARG A 154 17.33 17.02 9.66
CA ARG A 154 17.97 18.09 8.87
C ARG A 154 17.50 18.13 7.43
N LYS A 155 16.95 17.02 6.92
CA LYS A 155 16.42 16.90 5.57
C LYS A 155 14.98 16.42 5.63
N VAL A 156 14.07 17.12 4.97
CA VAL A 156 12.66 16.72 4.87
C VAL A 156 12.26 16.83 3.40
N ILE A 157 12.03 15.69 2.76
CA ILE A 157 11.55 15.64 1.38
C ILE A 157 10.05 15.43 1.43
N ILE A 158 9.29 16.26 0.73
CA ILE A 158 7.84 16.09 0.55
C ILE A 158 7.59 15.78 -0.91
N ASP A 159 7.00 14.60 -1.16
CA ASP A 159 6.62 14.13 -2.49
C ASP A 159 5.10 13.94 -2.52
N GLY A 160 4.41 14.43 -3.54
CA GLY A 160 2.96 14.33 -3.56
C GLY A 160 2.27 14.86 -4.82
N PRO A 161 0.95 14.66 -4.92
CA PRO A 161 0.14 15.21 -5.99
C PRO A 161 0.00 16.73 -5.86
N ILE A 162 -0.10 17.41 -6.99
CA ILE A 162 -0.52 18.81 -7.11
C ILE A 162 -1.99 18.80 -7.50
N CYS A 163 -2.81 19.56 -6.78
CA CYS A 163 -4.26 19.52 -6.94
C CYS A 163 -4.82 20.92 -7.27
N GLN A 164 -5.70 20.97 -8.27
CA GLN A 164 -6.43 22.15 -8.67
C GLN A 164 -7.92 21.79 -8.70
N GLU A 165 -8.74 22.51 -7.92
CA GLU A 165 -10.18 22.23 -7.80
C GLU A 165 -10.49 20.75 -7.45
N SER A 166 -9.71 20.18 -6.54
CA SER A 166 -9.76 18.76 -6.13
C SER A 166 -9.44 17.73 -7.23
N LYS A 167 -8.86 18.15 -8.35
CA LYS A 167 -8.34 17.27 -9.40
C LYS A 167 -6.83 17.22 -9.36
N VAL A 168 -6.25 16.05 -9.56
CA VAL A 168 -4.79 15.87 -9.64
C VAL A 168 -4.30 16.37 -10.99
N VAL A 169 -3.38 17.33 -11.00
CA VAL A 169 -2.85 17.97 -12.23
C VAL A 169 -1.35 17.77 -12.43
N GLY A 170 -0.67 17.18 -11.45
CA GLY A 170 0.76 16.90 -11.51
C GLY A 170 1.29 16.32 -10.22
N TRP A 171 2.61 16.20 -10.13
CA TRP A 171 3.33 15.77 -8.94
C TRP A 171 4.46 16.73 -8.62
N PHE A 172 4.78 16.85 -7.34
CA PHE A 172 5.95 17.59 -6.88
C PHE A 172 6.84 16.75 -5.99
N SER A 173 8.11 17.12 -5.97
CA SER A 173 9.10 16.70 -4.99
C SER A 173 9.84 17.94 -4.51
N LYS A 174 9.79 18.21 -3.19
CA LYS A 174 10.40 19.40 -2.59
C LYS A 174 11.22 19.01 -1.37
N ASP A 175 12.46 19.49 -1.32
CA ASP A 175 13.22 19.50 -0.08
C ASP A 175 12.80 20.71 0.77
N ALA A 176 11.97 20.46 1.78
CA ALA A 176 11.48 21.49 2.69
C ALA A 176 12.58 22.04 3.63
N SER A 177 13.74 21.38 3.70
CA SER A 177 14.88 21.86 4.50
C SER A 177 15.81 22.81 3.73
N SER A 178 15.67 22.89 2.41
CA SER A 178 16.47 23.74 1.54
C SER A 178 15.60 24.81 0.87
N ARG A 179 16.23 25.94 0.51
CA ARG A 179 15.60 26.97 -0.33
C ARG A 179 15.65 26.63 -1.83
N THR A 180 16.21 25.48 -2.21
CA THR A 180 16.30 25.04 -3.62
C THR A 180 14.94 24.72 -4.23
N ASN A 181 14.93 24.72 -5.57
CA ASN A 181 13.73 24.56 -6.40
C ASN A 181 12.98 23.25 -6.12
N GLN A 182 11.65 23.37 -6.17
CA GLN A 182 10.70 22.26 -6.23
C GLN A 182 10.81 21.59 -7.60
N ALA A 183 11.03 20.27 -7.62
CA ALA A 183 10.88 19.50 -8.85
C ALA A 183 9.39 19.26 -9.10
N ILE A 184 8.91 19.62 -10.29
CA ILE A 184 7.53 19.41 -10.71
C ILE A 184 7.55 18.45 -11.89
N ALA A 185 6.76 17.38 -11.80
CA ALA A 185 6.52 16.44 -12.87
C ALA A 185 5.07 16.59 -13.34
N SER A 186 4.87 16.68 -14.64
CA SER A 186 3.52 16.64 -15.23
C SER A 186 2.92 15.24 -15.08
N LEU A 187 1.60 15.14 -15.24
CA LEU A 187 0.93 13.83 -15.33
C LEU A 187 1.53 12.96 -16.43
N GLN A 188 1.95 13.58 -17.54
CA GLN A 188 2.57 12.89 -18.67
C GLN A 188 3.95 12.31 -18.32
N ASP A 189 4.75 13.03 -17.53
CA ASP A 189 6.04 12.53 -17.05
C ASP A 189 5.87 11.28 -16.18
N ILE A 190 4.88 11.31 -15.28
CA ILE A 190 4.56 10.17 -14.41
C ILE A 190 4.00 9.00 -15.22
N ARG A 191 3.13 9.24 -16.21
CA ARG A 191 2.63 8.21 -17.15
C ARG A 191 3.74 7.57 -17.97
N SER A 192 4.73 8.36 -18.41
CA SER A 192 5.86 7.85 -19.19
C SER A 192 6.81 6.98 -18.35
N ASN A 193 6.85 7.20 -17.03
CA ASN A 193 7.66 6.41 -16.12
C ASN A 193 6.97 6.24 -14.75
N PRO A 194 6.02 5.29 -14.63
CA PRO A 194 5.25 5.07 -13.40
C PRO A 194 6.10 4.70 -12.18
N THR A 195 7.30 4.16 -12.39
CA THR A 195 8.22 3.78 -11.31
C THR A 195 8.81 4.97 -10.55
N LYS A 196 8.67 6.20 -11.09
CA LYS A 196 9.03 7.43 -10.37
C LYS A 196 8.03 7.79 -9.27
N MET A 197 6.82 7.24 -9.31
CA MET A 197 5.82 7.53 -8.31
C MET A 197 6.18 6.86 -6.98
N ASN A 198 6.13 7.64 -5.90
CA ASN A 198 6.39 7.11 -4.57
C ASN A 198 5.29 6.11 -4.18
N VAL A 199 5.66 4.83 -4.04
CA VAL A 199 4.75 3.72 -3.70
C VAL A 199 4.03 3.93 -2.36
N PHE A 200 4.63 4.70 -1.44
CA PHE A 200 3.99 5.06 -0.17
C PHE A 200 2.96 6.19 -0.31
N GLY A 201 2.98 6.93 -1.42
CA GLY A 201 2.07 8.02 -1.75
C GLY A 201 0.79 7.59 -2.48
N ILE A 202 0.56 6.28 -2.61
CA ILE A 202 -0.57 5.72 -3.34
C ILE A 202 -1.32 4.65 -2.55
N GLY A 203 -2.60 4.51 -2.88
CA GLY A 203 -3.44 3.38 -2.49
C GLY A 203 -4.44 3.03 -3.57
N PHE A 204 -4.94 1.81 -3.53
CA PHE A 204 -5.79 1.30 -4.60
C PHE A 204 -6.78 0.25 -4.10
N ASP A 205 -7.90 0.11 -4.80
CA ASP A 205 -8.80 -1.01 -4.59
C ASP A 205 -8.14 -2.30 -5.10
N SER A 206 -7.92 -3.24 -4.18
CA SER A 206 -7.42 -4.59 -4.44
C SER A 206 -8.12 -5.34 -5.58
N THR A 207 -9.36 -4.96 -5.94
CA THR A 207 -10.11 -5.68 -6.99
C THR A 207 -9.47 -5.63 -8.37
N ILE A 208 -8.63 -4.63 -8.65
CA ILE A 208 -7.84 -4.55 -9.89
C ILE A 208 -6.89 -5.75 -10.05
N LEU A 209 -6.53 -6.44 -8.95
CA LEU A 209 -5.63 -7.59 -8.98
C LEU A 209 -6.32 -8.86 -9.49
N TRP A 210 -7.66 -8.91 -9.49
CA TRP A 210 -8.42 -10.07 -9.99
C TRP A 210 -8.22 -10.24 -11.50
N ASP A 211 -8.21 -9.12 -12.24
CA ASP A 211 -8.06 -9.09 -13.70
C ASP A 211 -6.69 -9.60 -14.14
N LEU A 212 -5.64 -9.26 -13.37
CA LEU A 212 -4.31 -9.77 -13.62
C LEU A 212 -4.23 -11.29 -13.34
N SER A 213 -4.88 -11.76 -12.26
CA SER A 213 -4.89 -13.17 -11.88
C SER A 213 -5.65 -14.07 -12.87
N SER A 214 -6.68 -13.54 -13.54
CA SER A 214 -7.46 -14.27 -14.55
C SER A 214 -6.67 -14.42 -15.85
N SER A 215 -5.94 -13.38 -16.26
CA SER A 215 -5.04 -13.41 -17.42
C SER A 215 -3.74 -14.20 -17.18
N SER A 216 -3.23 -14.28 -15.95
CA SER A 216 -2.00 -15.05 -15.68
C SER A 216 -2.20 -16.57 -15.70
N ARG A 217 -3.44 -17.07 -15.57
CA ARG A 217 -3.75 -18.51 -15.63
C ARG A 217 -3.41 -19.17 -16.97
N THR A 218 -3.20 -18.40 -18.04
CA THR A 218 -2.88 -18.91 -19.38
C THR A 218 -1.40 -18.82 -19.77
N LYS A 219 -0.51 -18.31 -18.90
CA LYS A 219 0.94 -18.22 -19.19
C LYS A 219 1.79 -18.73 -18.03
N THR A 220 2.19 -20.01 -18.12
CA THR A 220 3.21 -20.63 -17.26
C THR A 220 4.60 -20.12 -17.62
N THR A 221 5.09 -19.07 -16.96
CA THR A 221 6.52 -18.75 -16.88
C THR A 221 6.90 -18.03 -15.59
N THR A 222 8.12 -18.31 -15.14
CA THR A 222 8.73 -18.14 -13.81
C THR A 222 9.09 -16.71 -13.39
N ASN A 223 8.39 -15.68 -13.88
CA ASN A 223 8.67 -14.26 -13.53
C ASN A 223 7.45 -13.47 -13.01
N THR A 224 6.34 -14.14 -12.72
CA THR A 224 5.07 -13.52 -12.30
C THR A 224 5.17 -12.70 -11.00
N THR A 225 6.10 -13.03 -10.10
CA THR A 225 6.30 -12.31 -8.84
C THR A 225 6.86 -10.89 -9.03
N LYS A 226 7.31 -10.46 -10.22
CA LYS A 226 7.77 -9.07 -10.42
C LYS A 226 6.71 -8.15 -11.05
N VAL A 227 5.52 -8.68 -11.36
CA VAL A 227 4.56 -7.99 -12.25
C VAL A 227 3.53 -7.17 -11.49
N PHE A 228 3.10 -7.59 -10.29
CA PHE A 228 1.96 -6.96 -9.61
C PHE A 228 2.21 -5.49 -9.25
N LEU A 229 3.36 -5.16 -8.64
CA LEU A 229 3.67 -3.77 -8.27
C LEU A 229 3.76 -2.88 -9.50
N LYS A 230 4.44 -3.35 -10.56
CA LYS A 230 4.52 -2.62 -11.82
C LYS A 230 3.14 -2.39 -12.43
N PHE A 231 2.30 -3.43 -12.48
CA PHE A 231 0.92 -3.35 -12.95
C PHE A 231 0.09 -2.32 -12.17
N VAL A 232 0.16 -2.34 -10.84
CA VAL A 232 -0.55 -1.37 -9.98
C VAL A 232 -0.12 0.06 -10.30
N LEU A 233 1.19 0.31 -10.47
CA LEU A 233 1.71 1.63 -10.83
C LEU A 233 1.24 2.05 -12.22
N GLU A 234 1.28 1.16 -13.21
CA GLU A 234 0.78 1.43 -14.57
C GLU A 234 -0.70 1.77 -14.56
N GLU A 235 -1.55 0.97 -13.90
CA GLU A 235 -2.99 1.24 -13.80
C GLU A 235 -3.29 2.55 -13.05
N ALA A 236 -2.55 2.86 -11.98
CA ALA A 236 -2.68 4.14 -11.27
C ALA A 236 -2.39 5.34 -12.18
N THR A 237 -1.39 5.24 -13.05
CA THR A 237 -1.04 6.33 -13.97
C THR A 237 -1.95 6.44 -15.20
N ARG A 238 -2.56 5.32 -15.62
CA ARG A 238 -3.53 5.27 -16.72
C ARG A 238 -4.92 5.73 -16.32
N GLU A 239 -5.22 5.70 -15.03
CA GLU A 239 -6.50 6.16 -14.51
C GLU A 239 -6.79 7.59 -14.96
N LYS A 240 -8.05 7.88 -15.31
CA LYS A 240 -8.42 9.25 -15.66
C LYS A 240 -8.22 10.12 -14.43
N ASP A 241 -7.64 11.30 -14.61
CA ASP A 241 -7.30 12.19 -13.50
C ASP A 241 -8.52 12.58 -12.64
N THR A 242 -9.72 12.54 -13.23
CA THR A 242 -11.01 12.74 -12.56
C THR A 242 -11.40 11.61 -11.59
N ASN A 243 -10.77 10.44 -11.70
CA ASN A 243 -11.05 9.24 -10.91
C ASN A 243 -9.96 8.97 -9.84
N LEU A 244 -8.86 9.73 -9.86
CA LEU A 244 -7.83 9.70 -8.82
C LEU A 244 -8.29 10.52 -7.61
N LYS A 245 -8.53 9.85 -6.47
CA LYS A 245 -8.88 10.57 -5.23
C LYS A 245 -7.62 11.14 -4.57
N ALA A 246 -7.55 12.46 -4.51
CA ALA A 246 -6.61 13.16 -3.65
C ALA A 246 -6.96 13.00 -2.15
N ILE A 247 -5.96 12.79 -1.30
CA ILE A 247 -6.08 12.77 0.16
C ILE A 247 -5.04 13.72 0.79
N PRO A 248 -5.46 14.76 1.55
CA PRO A 248 -6.82 15.33 1.54
C PRO A 248 -7.20 15.81 0.12
N SER A 249 -8.48 16.12 -0.12
CA SER A 249 -8.99 16.43 -1.47
C SER A 249 -8.29 17.61 -2.16
N ASP A 250 -7.70 18.52 -1.38
CA ASP A 250 -6.96 19.70 -1.84
C ASP A 250 -5.42 19.49 -1.84
N CYS A 251 -4.93 18.32 -1.42
CA CYS A 251 -3.51 17.96 -1.37
C CYS A 251 -2.67 18.88 -0.46
N SER A 252 -3.31 19.60 0.46
CA SER A 252 -2.67 20.64 1.26
C SER A 252 -1.95 20.13 2.51
N GLN A 253 -2.21 18.90 2.94
CA GLN A 253 -1.69 18.34 4.18
C GLN A 253 -0.90 17.05 3.95
N VAL A 254 0.21 16.93 4.66
CA VAL A 254 0.89 15.65 4.85
C VAL A 254 0.22 14.94 6.01
N MET A 255 -0.25 13.72 5.78
CA MET A 255 -0.89 12.88 6.81
C MET A 255 -0.06 11.65 7.19
N LEU A 256 1.09 11.45 6.53
CA LEU A 256 2.03 10.39 6.85
C LEU A 256 3.49 10.79 6.67
N TRP A 257 4.32 10.32 7.60
CA TRP A 257 5.75 10.65 7.67
C TRP A 257 6.59 9.39 7.77
N HIS A 258 7.51 9.19 6.84
CA HIS A 258 8.56 8.17 6.94
C HIS A 258 9.74 8.73 7.71
N LEU A 259 10.09 8.07 8.81
CA LEU A 259 11.28 8.43 9.57
C LEU A 259 12.45 7.57 9.13
N HIS A 260 13.45 8.19 8.52
CA HIS A 260 14.70 7.49 8.24
C HIS A 260 15.48 7.29 9.55
N ILE A 261 15.39 6.10 10.11
CA ILE A 261 16.15 5.70 11.30
C ILE A 261 17.47 5.06 10.82
N PRO A 262 18.64 5.56 11.28
CA PRO A 262 19.92 4.97 10.90
C PRO A 262 20.02 3.54 11.44
N ARG A 263 20.46 2.63 10.59
CA ARG A 263 20.43 1.17 10.85
C ARG A 263 21.49 0.69 11.84
N SER A 264 22.44 1.56 12.19
CA SER A 264 23.45 1.37 13.23
C SER A 264 23.65 2.67 13.99
N LEU A 265 23.68 2.62 15.32
CA LEU A 265 24.24 3.71 16.12
C LEU A 265 25.74 3.79 15.78
N VAL A 266 26.20 4.97 15.36
CA VAL A 266 27.64 5.23 15.11
C VAL A 266 28.41 5.37 16.43
N HIS A 267 27.74 5.29 17.58
CA HIS A 267 28.39 5.30 18.89
C HIS A 267 27.97 4.10 19.73
N PRO A 268 28.94 3.37 20.33
CA PRO A 268 28.65 2.54 21.48
C PRO A 268 28.06 3.47 22.54
N LEU A 269 26.88 3.14 23.06
CA LEU A 269 26.51 3.61 24.39
C LEU A 269 27.50 2.91 25.33
N HIS A 270 28.60 3.59 25.63
CA HIS A 270 29.45 3.20 26.74
C HIS A 270 28.61 3.41 28.01
N ALA A 271 28.17 2.29 28.58
CA ALA A 271 27.68 2.21 29.94
C ALA A 271 28.87 2.14 30.91
#